data_AF-A0A7W5ATG6-F1
#
_entry.id   AF-A0A7W5ATG6-F1
#
_cell.length_a   1.000
_cell.length_b   1.000
_cell.length_c   1.000
_cell.angle_alpha   90.00
_cell.angle_beta   90.00
_cell.angle_gamma   90.00
#
_symmetry.space_group_name_H-M   'P 1'
#
loop_
_entity.id
_entity.type
_entity.pdbx_description
1 polymer ?
#
loop_
_entity_poly.entity_id
_entity_poly.type
_entity_poly.pdbx_seq_one_letter_code
_entity_poly.pdbx_strand_id
1 'polypeptide(L)' 'MQVFIIIGIVGFVLAAIFNGTFVSGDRQRANFYSETKEDRHARGKATDWLMLGSVISFGIAALIYWLS' A
#
# COMPACT_ATOMS: atom_id res chain seq x y z
N MET A 1 -18.84 -0.34 -9.45
CA MET A 1 -17.73 0.63 -9.31
C MET A 1 -17.38 0.95 -7.85
N GLN A 2 -18.33 1.44 -7.02
CA GLN A 2 -18.04 1.94 -5.66
C GLN A 2 -17.28 0.98 -4.75
N VAL A 3 -17.63 -0.31 -4.74
CA VAL A 3 -16.94 -1.33 -3.91
C VAL A 3 -15.45 -1.42 -4.26
N PHE A 4 -15.10 -1.40 -5.54
CA PHE A 4 -13.70 -1.44 -6.00
C PHE A 4 -12.92 -0.16 -5.65
N ILE A 5 -13.59 1.00 -5.67
CA ILE A 5 -12.98 2.26 -5.19
C ILE A 5 -12.65 2.16 -3.70
N ILE A 6 -13.59 1.67 -2.88
CA ILE A 6 -13.38 1.52 -1.43
C ILE A 6 -12.22 0.57 -1.15
N ILE A 7 -12.19 -0.60 -1.80
CA ILE A 7 -11.09 -1.57 -1.66
C ILE A 7 -9.76 -0.94 -2.06
N GLY A 8 -9.73 -0.19 -3.17
CA GLY A 8 -8.52 0.49 -3.63
C GLY A 8 -8.02 1.53 -2.63
N ILE A 9 -8.91 2.34 -2.05
CA ILE A 9 -8.55 3.34 -1.03
C ILE A 9 -8.00 2.66 0.22
N VAL A 10 -8.70 1.63 0.72
CA VAL A 10 -8.27 0.91 1.93
C VAL A 10 -6.89 0.27 1.71
N GLY A 11 -6.70 -0.42 0.59
CA GLY A 11 -5.41 -1.03 0.24
C GLY A 11 -4.28 0.01 0.12
N PHE A 12 -4.56 1.15 -0.49
CA PHE A 12 -3.57 2.22 -0.68
C PHE A 12 -3.16 2.85 0.65
N VAL A 13 -4.12 3.10 1.55
CA VAL A 13 -3.85 3.59 2.90
C VAL A 13 -3.01 2.60 3.69
N LEU A 14 -3.35 1.30 3.63
CA LEU A 14 -2.55 0.26 4.28
C LEU A 14 -1.13 0.20 3.70
N ALA A 15 -0.97 0.30 2.38
CA ALA A 15 0.35 0.35 1.76
C ALA A 15 1.18 1.55 2.26
N ALA A 16 0.58 2.74 2.39
CA ALA A 16 1.25 3.93 2.91
C ALA A 16 1.69 3.76 4.39
N ILE A 17 0.87 3.10 5.20
CA ILE A 17 1.21 2.77 6.59
C ILE A 17 2.40 1.81 6.64
N PHE A 18 2.36 0.71 5.88
CA PHE A 18 3.44 -0.28 5.84
C PHE A 18 4.73 0.28 5.23
N ASN A 19 4.65 1.17 4.26
CA ASN A 19 5.82 1.85 3.71
C ASN A 19 6.50 2.76 4.76
N GLY A 20 5.72 3.27 5.71
CA GLY A 20 6.17 4.25 6.71
C GLY A 20 6.12 5.68 6.20
N THR A 21 5.27 5.99 5.21
CA THR A 21 5.13 7.34 4.63
C THR A 21 4.73 8.40 5.66
N PHE A 22 4.08 7.99 6.76
CA PHE A 22 3.68 8.85 7.87
C PHE A 22 4.72 8.90 9.01
N VAL A 23 5.88 8.27 8.85
CA VAL A 23 6.96 8.24 9.84
C VAL A 23 8.02 9.28 9.47
N SER A 24 8.57 9.99 10.45
CA SER A 24 9.65 10.95 10.21
C SER A 24 10.95 10.24 9.79
N GLY A 25 11.79 10.91 9.00
CA GLY A 25 13.03 10.31 8.49
C GLY A 25 13.96 9.78 9.59
N ASP A 26 14.09 10.47 10.72
CA ASP A 26 14.90 10.01 11.85
C ASP A 26 14.34 8.73 12.48
N ARG A 27 13.02 8.64 12.63
CA ARG A 27 12.34 7.43 13.11
C ARG A 27 12.45 6.28 12.12
N GLN A 28 12.35 6.58 10.82
CA GLN A 28 12.49 5.55 9.78
C GLN A 28 13.92 4.99 9.73
N ARG A 29 14.93 5.85 9.93
CA ARG A 29 16.34 5.42 10.10
C ARG A 29 16.53 4.59 11.36
N ALA A 30 15.98 5.02 12.49
CA ALA A 30 16.04 4.25 13.74
C ALA A 30 15.42 2.85 13.56
N ASN A 31 14.22 2.76 12.97
CA ASN A 31 13.56 1.50 12.67
C ASN A 31 14.40 0.59 11.76
N PHE A 32 15.07 1.17 10.76
CA PHE A 32 15.92 0.41 9.85
C PHE A 32 17.10 -0.28 10.55
N TYR A 33 17.64 0.33 11.61
CA TYR A 33 18.74 -0.26 12.39
C TYR A 33 18.25 -1.22 13.48
N SER A 34 17.01 -1.08 13.97
CA SER A 34 16.44 -2.00 14.96
C SER A 34 15.78 -3.24 14.35
N GLU A 35 15.31 -3.16 13.10
CA GLU A 35 14.63 -4.27 12.41
C GLU A 35 15.59 -5.24 11.72
N THR A 36 15.22 -6.52 11.72
CA THR A 36 15.92 -7.54 10.93
C THR A 36 15.79 -7.26 9.43
N LYS A 37 16.64 -7.87 8.61
CA LYS A 37 16.54 -7.72 7.15
C LYS A 37 15.28 -8.41 6.63
N GLU A 38 14.92 -9.53 7.25
CA GLU A 38 13.75 -10.34 6.97
C GLU A 38 12.46 -9.56 7.22
N ASP A 39 12.34 -8.88 8.36
CA ASP A 39 11.15 -8.06 8.68
C ASP A 39 10.98 -6.91 7.70
N ARG A 40 12.09 -6.23 7.36
CA ARG A 40 12.08 -5.15 6.36
C ARG A 40 11.66 -5.66 4.99
N HIS A 41 12.14 -6.83 4.59
CA HIS A 41 11.78 -7.45 3.32
C HIS A 41 10.30 -7.87 3.30
N ALA A 42 9.79 -8.45 4.39
CA ALA A 42 8.39 -8.81 4.53
C ALA A 42 7.48 -7.57 4.47
N ARG A 43 7.84 -6.48 5.15
CA ARG A 43 7.12 -5.20 5.10
C ARG A 43 7.12 -4.60 3.69
N GLY A 44 8.26 -4.65 3.00
CA GLY A 44 8.37 -4.21 1.60
C GLY A 44 7.44 -5.01 0.69
N LYS A 45 7.48 -6.34 0.76
CA LYS A 45 6.57 -7.21 0.00
C LYS A 45 5.10 -6.93 0.30
N ALA A 46 4.74 -6.76 1.57
CA ALA A 46 3.36 -6.43 1.95
C ALA A 46 2.93 -5.10 1.32
N THR A 47 3.79 -4.09 1.35
CA THR A 47 3.56 -2.78 0.70
C THR A 47 3.34 -2.95 -0.80
N ASP A 48 4.20 -3.70 -1.48
CA ASP A 48 4.13 -3.91 -2.93
C ASP A 48 2.83 -4.61 -3.35
N TRP A 49 2.45 -5.67 -2.63
CA TRP A 49 1.20 -6.40 -2.90
C TRP A 49 -0.05 -5.55 -2.64
N LEU A 50 -0.06 -4.79 -1.55
CA LEU A 50 -1.15 -3.86 -1.24
C LEU A 50 -1.27 -2.77 -2.31
N MET A 51 -0.14 -2.19 -2.73
CA MET A 51 -0.11 -1.16 -3.77
C MET A 51 -0.61 -1.72 -5.11
N LEU A 52 -0.11 -2.88 -5.53
CA LEU A 52 -0.53 -3.54 -6.77
C LEU A 52 -2.03 -3.87 -6.74
N GLY A 53 -2.52 -4.47 -5.66
CA GLY A 53 -3.95 -4.76 -5.49
C GLY A 53 -4.82 -3.50 -5.55
N SER A 54 -4.36 -2.41 -4.97
CA SER A 54 -5.06 -1.12 -4.98
C SER A 54 -5.15 -0.53 -6.39
N VAL A 55 -4.05 -0.54 -7.13
CA VAL A 55 -4.00 -0.09 -8.53
C VAL A 55 -4.92 -0.93 -9.41
N ILE A 56 -4.91 -2.25 -9.26
CA ILE A 56 -5.82 -3.15 -9.99
C ILE A 56 -7.28 -2.82 -9.65
N SER A 57 -7.61 -2.63 -8.38
CA SER A 57 -8.96 -2.29 -7.94
C SER A 57 -9.46 -0.98 -8.53
N PHE A 58 -8.61 0.07 -8.55
CA PHE A 58 -8.93 1.33 -9.22
C PHE A 58 -9.06 1.17 -10.73
N GLY A 59 -8.22 0.35 -11.36
CA GLY A 59 -8.33 0.02 -12.78
C GLY A 59 -9.68 -0.63 -13.11
N ILE A 60 -10.12 -1.61 -12.31
CA ILE A 60 -11.44 -2.24 -12.47
C ILE A 60 -12.57 -1.22 -12.29
N ALA A 61 -12.48 -0.35 -11.27
CA ALA A 61 -13.46 0.71 -11.07
C ALA A 61 -13.57 1.65 -12.28
N ALA A 62 -12.43 2.06 -12.84
CA ALA A 62 -12.37 2.93 -14.02
C ALA A 62 -12.92 2.25 -15.28
N LEU A 63 -12.62 0.97 -15.48
CA LEU A 63 -13.19 0.19 -16.59
C LEU A 63 -14.71 0.06 -16.47
N ILE A 64 -15.24 -0.21 -15.28
CA ILE A 64 -16.69 -0.26 -15.06
C ILE A 64 -17.31 1.10 -15.37
N TYR A 65 -16.72 2.20 -14.90
CA TYR A 65 -17.20 3.55 -15.18
C TYR A 65 -17.27 3.84 -16.69
N TRP A 66 -16.23 3.45 -17.43
CA TRP A 66 -16.16 3.69 -18.87
C TRP A 66 -17.17 2.88 -19.67
N LEU A 67 -17.55 1.70 -19.19
CA LEU A 67 -18.49 0.78 -19.87
C LEU A 67 -19.95 0.96 -19.44
N SER A 68 -20.22 1.83 -18.45
CA SER A 68 -21.57 2.11 -17.93
C SER A 68 -22.14 3.38 -18.54
#